data_AF-A0A9Q9ZIM8-F1
#
_entry.id   AF-A0A9Q9ZIM8-F1
#
_cell.length_a   1.000
_cell.length_b   1.000
_cell.length_c   1.000
_cell.angle_alpha   90.00
_cell.angle_beta   90.00
_cell.angle_gamma   90.00
#
_symmetry.space_group_name_H-M   'P 1'
#
loop_
_entity.id
_entity.type
_entity.pdbx_description
1 polymer ?
#
loop_
_entity_poly.entity_id
_entity_poly.type
_entity_poly.pdbx_seq_one_letter_code
_entity_poly.pdbx_strand_id
1 'polypeptide(L)'
;MSLYLTFDLFNHLNSMSKEPSSNLESAMQMLIKTFHKYSGKEGDKYTLSRGELRELLTEELGNYLGNAQDKDAVERVMNDLDANNDGEVDFTEFIILMGALTVACNDFFLDSPPPKNKPESKDDAATTEEKKE
;
A
#
# COMPACT_ATOMS: atom_id res chain seq x y z
N MET A 1 -17.09 26.75 -6.70
CA MET A 1 -15.64 26.54 -6.51
C MET A 1 -15.20 25.07 -6.64
N SER A 2 -16.06 24.07 -6.35
CA SER A 2 -15.67 22.65 -6.44
C SER A 2 -15.47 22.13 -7.87
N LEU A 3 -16.18 22.65 -8.88
CA LEU A 3 -16.01 22.20 -10.27
C LEU A 3 -14.75 22.73 -10.98
N TYR A 4 -14.21 23.89 -10.59
CA TYR A 4 -12.97 24.41 -11.21
C TYR A 4 -11.77 23.61 -10.74
N LEU A 5 -11.67 23.32 -9.43
CA LEU A 5 -10.64 22.43 -8.90
C LEU A 5 -10.70 21.03 -9.50
N THR A 6 -11.89 20.45 -9.71
CA THR A 6 -12.01 19.13 -10.35
C THR A 6 -11.73 19.18 -11.85
N PHE A 7 -12.11 20.25 -12.56
CA PHE A 7 -11.84 20.39 -14.00
C PHE A 7 -10.37 20.75 -14.28
N ASP A 8 -9.75 21.58 -13.43
CA ASP A 8 -8.31 21.87 -13.47
C ASP A 8 -7.52 20.63 -13.09
N LEU A 9 -7.93 19.87 -12.07
CA LEU A 9 -7.33 18.58 -11.74
C LEU A 9 -7.51 17.57 -12.87
N PHE A 10 -8.68 17.52 -13.52
CA PHE A 10 -8.95 16.62 -14.65
C PHE A 10 -8.14 17.00 -15.92
N ASN A 11 -8.00 18.29 -16.23
CA ASN A 11 -7.14 18.77 -17.31
C ASN A 11 -5.65 18.59 -16.99
N HIS A 12 -5.27 18.75 -15.73
CA HIS A 12 -3.90 18.51 -15.26
C HIS A 12 -3.56 17.00 -15.29
N LEU A 13 -4.51 16.13 -14.90
CA LEU A 13 -4.44 14.67 -15.05
C LEU A 13 -4.30 14.25 -16.52
N ASN A 14 -5.06 14.86 -17.44
CA ASN A 14 -4.89 14.65 -18.89
C ASN A 14 -3.54 15.17 -19.42
N SER A 15 -2.91 16.12 -18.74
CA SER A 15 -1.54 16.59 -19.02
C SER A 15 -0.44 15.74 -18.37
N MET A 16 -0.77 14.78 -17.48
CA MET A 16 0.22 13.89 -16.83
C MET A 16 0.84 12.84 -17.78
N SER A 17 0.74 13.04 -19.10
CA SER A 17 1.43 12.22 -20.09
C SER A 17 2.94 12.51 -20.22
N LYS A 18 3.57 13.23 -19.28
CA LYS A 18 5.04 13.41 -19.26
C LYS A 18 5.56 13.54 -17.82
N GLU A 19 5.91 12.39 -17.24
CA GLU A 19 6.64 12.22 -15.97
C GLU A 19 5.95 12.83 -14.71
N PRO A 20 5.68 12.03 -13.66
CA PRO A 20 5.22 12.60 -12.40
C PRO A 20 6.28 13.55 -11.82
N SER A 21 5.89 14.77 -11.47
CA SER A 21 6.83 15.83 -11.08
C SER A 21 7.27 15.73 -9.61
N SER A 22 6.49 15.01 -8.80
CA SER A 22 6.79 14.75 -7.38
C SER A 22 6.49 13.30 -6.97
N ASN A 23 7.11 12.84 -5.89
CA ASN A 23 6.88 11.50 -5.34
C ASN A 23 5.40 11.23 -5.00
N LEU A 24 4.67 12.26 -4.57
CA LEU A 24 3.25 12.14 -4.22
C LEU A 24 2.39 11.95 -5.47
N GLU A 25 2.65 12.72 -6.53
CA GLU A 25 1.99 12.55 -7.83
C GLU A 25 2.30 11.17 -8.43
N SER A 26 3.54 10.68 -8.30
CA SER A 26 3.92 9.32 -8.70
C SER A 26 3.09 8.28 -7.95
N ALA A 27 2.96 8.41 -6.63
CA ALA A 27 2.19 7.47 -5.81
C ALA A 27 0.70 7.46 -6.20
N MET A 28 0.10 8.64 -6.40
CA MET A 28 -1.28 8.76 -6.87
C MET A 28 -1.46 8.11 -8.25
N GLN A 29 -0.54 8.35 -9.19
CA GLN A 29 -0.55 7.69 -10.50
C GLN A 29 -0.41 6.17 -10.38
N MET A 30 0.44 5.69 -9.48
CA MET A 30 0.61 4.25 -9.24
C MET A 30 -0.69 3.64 -8.73
N LEU A 31 -1.37 4.25 -7.76
CA LEU A 31 -2.66 3.78 -7.26
C LEU A 31 -3.70 3.66 -8.38
N ILE A 32 -3.84 4.70 -9.21
CA ILE A 32 -4.77 4.71 -10.35
C ILE A 32 -4.40 3.63 -11.38
N LYS A 33 -3.11 3.52 -11.73
CA LYS A 33 -2.63 2.52 -12.70
C LYS A 33 -2.82 1.10 -12.18
N THR A 34 -2.56 0.85 -10.90
CA THR A 34 -2.75 -0.45 -10.29
C THR A 34 -4.23 -0.82 -10.28
N PHE A 35 -5.13 0.09 -9.89
CA PHE A 35 -6.58 -0.18 -9.97
C PHE A 35 -7.01 -0.59 -11.39
N HIS A 36 -6.66 0.21 -12.39
CA HIS A 36 -7.02 -0.05 -13.79
C HIS A 36 -6.23 -1.19 -14.46
N LYS A 37 -5.18 -1.71 -13.82
CA LYS A 37 -4.49 -2.93 -14.26
C LYS A 37 -5.35 -4.16 -13.99
N TYR A 38 -6.16 -4.13 -12.93
CA TYR A 38 -7.03 -5.24 -12.54
C TYR A 38 -8.49 -5.04 -12.94
N SER A 39 -8.99 -3.80 -12.94
CA SER A 39 -10.37 -3.50 -13.33
C SER A 39 -10.61 -3.70 -14.82
N GLY A 40 -11.83 -4.11 -15.18
CA GLY A 40 -12.25 -4.26 -16.58
C GLY A 40 -11.67 -5.46 -17.31
N LYS A 41 -11.09 -6.42 -16.59
CA LYS A 41 -10.87 -7.78 -17.11
C LYS A 41 -12.21 -8.50 -17.23
N GLU A 42 -13.13 -8.23 -16.30
CA GLU A 42 -14.49 -8.76 -16.24
C GLU A 42 -15.48 -7.64 -15.89
N GLY A 43 -16.70 -7.66 -16.44
CA GLY A 43 -17.74 -6.71 -16.03
C GLY A 43 -17.47 -5.24 -16.40
N ASP A 44 -17.66 -4.34 -15.43
CA ASP A 44 -17.43 -2.89 -15.60
C ASP A 44 -15.94 -2.55 -15.45
N LYS A 45 -15.44 -1.74 -16.37
CA LYS A 45 -14.04 -1.30 -16.40
C LYS A 45 -13.66 -0.30 -15.30
N TYR A 46 -14.66 0.28 -14.63
CA TYR A 46 -14.47 1.26 -13.57
C TYR A 46 -14.59 0.68 -12.16
N THR A 47 -14.88 -0.61 -12.04
CA THR A 47 -15.03 -1.31 -10.77
C THR A 47 -14.18 -2.58 -10.78
N LEU A 48 -13.94 -3.14 -9.60
CA LEU A 48 -13.33 -4.45 -9.41
C LEU A 48 -14.41 -5.43 -9.01
N SER A 49 -14.60 -6.47 -9.81
CA SER A 49 -15.34 -7.64 -9.39
C SER A 49 -14.59 -8.39 -8.27
N ARG A 50 -15.29 -9.29 -7.57
CA ARG A 50 -14.66 -10.19 -6.58
C ARG A 50 -13.42 -10.92 -7.11
N GLY A 51 -13.44 -11.34 -8.37
CA GLY A 51 -12.33 -12.05 -9.01
C GLY A 51 -11.11 -11.16 -9.20
N GLU A 52 -11.35 -9.94 -9.70
CA GLU A 52 -10.29 -8.95 -9.93
C GLU A 52 -9.70 -8.42 -8.63
N LEU A 53 -10.54 -8.17 -7.62
CA LEU A 53 -10.08 -7.79 -6.28
C LEU A 53 -9.18 -8.88 -5.68
N ARG A 54 -9.57 -10.15 -5.80
CA ARG A 54 -8.75 -11.27 -5.33
C ARG A 54 -7.36 -11.28 -5.98
N GLU A 55 -7.31 -11.07 -7.28
CA GLU A 55 -6.06 -11.04 -8.04
C GLU A 55 -5.18 -9.87 -7.58
N LEU A 56 -5.76 -8.67 -7.45
CA LEU A 56 -5.07 -7.48 -6.94
C LEU A 56 -4.48 -7.72 -5.55
N LEU A 57 -5.29 -8.20 -4.59
CA LEU A 57 -4.84 -8.45 -3.22
C LEU A 57 -3.75 -9.52 -3.17
N THR A 58 -3.80 -10.52 -4.05
CA THR A 58 -2.80 -11.59 -4.09
C THR A 58 -1.48 -11.11 -4.69
N GLU A 59 -1.52 -10.38 -5.80
CA GLU A 59 -0.32 -9.97 -6.53
C GLU A 59 0.37 -8.75 -5.93
N GLU A 60 -0.40 -7.73 -5.55
CA GLU A 60 0.15 -6.46 -5.06
C GLU A 60 0.36 -6.48 -3.55
N LEU A 61 -0.50 -7.19 -2.81
CA LEU A 61 -0.53 -7.17 -1.34
C LEU A 61 -0.31 -8.54 -0.68
N GLY A 62 0.01 -9.59 -1.46
CA GLY A 62 0.14 -10.96 -0.93
C GLY A 62 1.16 -11.10 0.20
N ASN A 63 2.25 -10.32 0.13
CA ASN A 63 3.27 -10.27 1.19
C ASN A 63 2.80 -9.54 2.46
N TYR A 64 1.84 -8.62 2.33
CA TYR A 64 1.35 -7.77 3.41
C TYR A 64 0.18 -8.43 4.15
N LEU A 65 -0.74 -9.02 3.39
CA LEU A 65 -1.98 -9.58 3.93
C LEU A 65 -1.81 -10.99 4.50
N GLY A 66 -0.74 -11.71 4.13
CA GLY A 66 -0.50 -13.08 4.60
C GLY A 66 -1.61 -14.04 4.14
N ASN A 67 -1.31 -14.90 3.17
CA ASN A 67 -2.27 -15.89 2.67
C ASN A 67 -3.57 -15.27 2.08
N ALA A 68 -3.45 -14.20 1.29
CA ALA A 68 -4.52 -13.61 0.46
C ALA A 68 -5.19 -14.61 -0.54
N GLN A 69 -4.69 -15.85 -0.59
CA GLN A 69 -5.29 -16.96 -1.32
C GLN A 69 -6.55 -17.52 -0.63
N ASP A 70 -6.74 -17.24 0.67
CA ASP A 70 -7.93 -17.64 1.41
C ASP A 70 -9.17 -16.90 0.89
N LYS A 71 -10.11 -17.67 0.33
CA LYS A 71 -11.36 -17.14 -0.21
C LYS A 71 -12.18 -16.42 0.87
N ASP A 72 -12.13 -16.90 2.10
CA ASP A 72 -12.89 -16.31 3.20
C ASP A 72 -12.31 -14.95 3.61
N ALA A 73 -10.99 -14.78 3.51
CA ALA A 73 -10.33 -13.50 3.78
C ALA A 73 -10.67 -12.47 2.70
N VAL A 74 -10.65 -12.87 1.43
CA VAL A 74 -11.05 -12.01 0.30
C VAL A 74 -12.51 -11.60 0.41
N GLU A 75 -13.41 -12.53 0.75
CA GLU A 75 -14.83 -12.21 0.90
C GLU A 75 -15.08 -11.24 2.06
N ARG A 76 -14.34 -11.36 3.17
CA ARG A 76 -14.40 -10.37 4.26
C ARG A 76 -13.94 -9.00 3.80
N VAL A 77 -12.79 -8.93 3.12
CA VAL A 77 -12.28 -7.66 2.59
C VAL A 77 -13.25 -7.07 1.58
N MET A 78 -13.84 -7.87 0.70
CA MET A 78 -14.88 -7.43 -0.22
C MET A 78 -16.05 -6.80 0.53
N ASN A 79 -16.60 -7.51 1.52
CA ASN A 79 -17.75 -7.02 2.29
C ASN A 79 -17.44 -5.77 3.12
N ASP A 80 -16.19 -5.61 3.56
CA ASP A 80 -15.76 -4.42 4.28
C ASP A 80 -15.57 -3.20 3.36
N LEU A 81 -15.34 -3.43 2.05
CA LEU A 81 -15.11 -2.39 1.05
C LEU A 81 -16.33 -2.01 0.23
N ASP A 82 -17.16 -2.99 -0.13
CA ASP A 82 -18.41 -2.86 -0.87
C ASP A 82 -19.48 -2.20 0.01
N ALA A 83 -19.31 -0.89 0.22
CA ALA A 83 -20.13 -0.12 1.15
C ALA A 83 -21.55 0.05 0.61
N ASN A 84 -21.69 0.09 -0.71
CA ASN A 84 -22.98 0.23 -1.39
C ASN A 84 -23.70 -1.13 -1.59
N ASN A 85 -23.02 -2.25 -1.34
CA ASN A 85 -23.49 -3.63 -1.46
C ASN A 85 -23.94 -3.99 -2.90
N ASP A 86 -23.24 -3.48 -3.91
CA ASP A 86 -23.49 -3.80 -5.31
C ASP A 86 -22.72 -5.05 -5.80
N GLY A 87 -21.79 -5.55 -4.98
CA GLY A 87 -20.98 -6.73 -5.26
C GLY A 87 -19.74 -6.44 -6.10
N GLU A 88 -19.41 -5.17 -6.31
CA GLU A 88 -18.21 -4.66 -6.97
C GLU A 88 -17.50 -3.66 -6.04
N VAL A 89 -16.27 -3.26 -6.39
CA VAL A 89 -15.52 -2.24 -5.64
C VAL A 89 -15.13 -1.12 -6.58
N ASP A 90 -15.66 0.08 -6.36
CA ASP A 90 -15.30 1.25 -7.15
C ASP A 90 -13.94 1.86 -6.72
N PHE A 91 -13.46 2.85 -7.48
CA PHE A 91 -12.17 3.48 -7.15
C PHE A 91 -12.17 4.19 -5.79
N THR A 92 -13.31 4.72 -5.35
CA THR A 92 -13.44 5.39 -4.05
C THR A 92 -13.27 4.38 -2.92
N GLU A 93 -13.97 3.26 -3.01
CA GLU A 93 -13.91 2.14 -2.06
C GLU A 93 -12.50 1.53 -2.01
N PHE A 94 -11.85 1.37 -3.17
CA PHE A 94 -10.45 0.96 -3.24
C PHE A 94 -9.50 1.91 -2.51
N ILE A 95 -9.63 3.23 -2.68
CA ILE A 95 -8.75 4.21 -2.02
C ILE A 95 -8.98 4.24 -0.50
N ILE A 96 -10.21 3.97 -0.03
CA ILE A 96 -10.48 3.82 1.40
C ILE A 96 -9.68 2.65 1.98
N LEU A 97 -9.61 1.50 1.30
CA LEU A 97 -8.73 0.39 1.71
C LEU A 97 -7.27 0.85 1.81
N MET A 98 -6.76 1.49 0.75
CA MET A 98 -5.36 1.91 0.69
C MET A 98 -5.02 2.91 1.79
N GLY A 99 -5.97 3.81 2.11
CA GLY A 99 -5.88 4.73 3.24
C GLY A 99 -5.81 3.99 4.58
N ALA A 100 -6.72 3.04 4.82
CA ALA A 100 -6.73 2.25 6.05
C ALA A 100 -5.43 1.44 6.23
N LEU A 101 -4.95 0.79 5.17
CA LEU A 101 -3.67 0.10 5.18
C LEU A 101 -2.52 1.06 5.48
N THR A 102 -2.48 2.22 4.82
CA THR A 102 -1.44 3.23 5.04
C THR A 102 -1.41 3.72 6.49
N VAL A 103 -2.57 3.93 7.11
CA VAL A 103 -2.67 4.30 8.54
C VAL A 103 -2.15 3.17 9.43
N ALA A 104 -2.57 1.92 9.18
CA ALA A 104 -2.09 0.76 9.93
C ALA A 104 -0.56 0.57 9.81
N CYS A 105 -0.02 0.76 8.60
CA CYS A 105 1.42 0.77 8.35
C CYS A 105 2.12 1.88 9.15
N ASN A 106 1.56 3.09 9.14
CA ASN A 106 2.11 4.24 9.84
C ASN A 106 2.19 3.98 11.36
N ASP A 107 1.15 3.40 11.95
CA ASP A 107 1.14 3.05 13.38
C ASP A 107 2.24 2.03 13.70
N PHE A 108 2.44 1.01 12.85
CA PHE A 108 3.54 0.04 12.99
C PHE A 108 4.93 0.70 12.90
N PHE A 109 5.10 1.71 12.05
CA PHE A 109 6.33 2.47 11.96
C PHE A 109 6.59 3.34 13.19
N LEU A 110 5.55 3.86 13.84
CA LEU A 110 5.66 4.65 15.07
C LEU A 110 5.92 3.78 16.31
N ASP A 111 5.41 2.54 16.33
CA ASP A 111 5.59 1.59 17.42
C ASP A 111 6.90 0.76 17.32
N SER A 112 7.60 0.82 16.18
CA SER A 112 8.91 0.20 16.04
C SER A 112 9.96 0.99 16.83
N PRO A 113 10.61 0.42 17.87
CA PRO A 113 11.66 1.13 18.58
C PRO A 113 12.79 1.50 17.59
N PRO A 114 13.42 2.68 17.74
CA PRO A 114 14.52 3.06 16.87
C PRO A 114 15.58 1.95 16.86
N PRO A 115 16.26 1.71 15.72
CA PRO A 115 17.28 0.69 15.65
C PRO A 115 18.27 0.92 16.78
N LYS A 116 18.44 -0.07 17.66
CA LYS A 116 19.41 -0.01 18.75
C LYS A 116 20.77 0.23 18.10
N ASN A 117 21.34 1.42 18.30
CA ASN A 117 22.75 1.67 18.02
C ASN A 117 23.54 0.53 18.67
N LYS A 118 24.14 -0.32 17.84
CA LYS A 118 25.01 -1.39 18.30
C LYS A 118 26.12 -0.71 19.11
N PRO A 119 26.32 -1.05 20.40
CA PRO A 119 27.44 -0.51 21.13
C PRO A 119 28.72 -0.94 20.41
N GLU A 120 29.54 0.06 20.11
CA GLU A 120 30.93 -0.04 19.71
C GLU A 120 31.61 -1.14 20.55
N SER A 121 32.13 -2.17 19.88
CA SER A 121 32.92 -3.21 20.54
C SER A 121 34.19 -2.57 21.09
N LYS A 122 34.21 -2.33 22.40
CA LYS A 122 35.46 -2.17 23.14
C LYS A 122 36.14 -3.54 23.16
N ASP A 123 37.20 -3.66 22.37
CA ASP A 123 38.18 -4.72 22.52
C ASP A 123 38.93 -4.50 23.84
N ASP A 124 38.42 -5.08 24.94
CA ASP A 124 39.17 -5.29 26.16
C ASP A 124 39.34 -6.81 26.35
N ALA A 125 40.44 -7.37 25.84
CA ALA A 125 40.94 -8.67 26.25
C ALA A 125 42.18 -8.45 27.13
N ALA A 126 42.01 -8.76 28.41
CA ALA A 126 43.00 -8.58 29.46
C ALA A 126 44.08 -9.68 29.47
N THR A 127 45.26 -9.25 29.92
CA THR A 127 46.22 -10.00 30.76
C THR A 127 47.09 -11.07 30.09
N THR A 128 48.41 -10.82 30.08
CA THR A 128 49.41 -11.88 30.18
C THR A 128 50.37 -11.55 31.34
N GLU A 129 50.12 -12.29 32.41
CA GLU A 129 51.01 -12.83 33.45
C GLU A 129 52.37 -12.18 33.76
N GLU A 130 52.49 -11.79 35.03
CA GLU A 130 53.69 -11.46 35.78
C GLU A 130 54.22 -12.74 36.48
N LYS A 131 55.51 -13.08 36.31
CA LYS A 131 56.48 -13.29 37.43
C LYS A 131 57.85 -13.87 37.03
N LYS A 132 58.88 -13.09 37.39
CA LYS A 132 59.97 -13.43 38.33
C LYS A 132 61.07 -14.42 37.87
N GLU A 133 62.25 -13.88 37.57
CA GLU A 133 63.43 -13.93 38.47
C GLU A 133 64.41 -12.80 38.16
#